data_AF-A0A8H3ID61-F1
#
_entry.id   AF-A0A8H3ID61-F1
#
_cell.length_a   1.000
_cell.length_b   1.000
_cell.length_c   1.000
_cell.angle_alpha   90.00
_cell.angle_beta   90.00
_cell.angle_gamma   90.00
#
_symmetry.space_group_name_H-M   'P 1'
#
loop_
_entity.id
_entity.type
_entity.pdbx_description
1 polymer ?
#
loop_
_entity_poly.entity_id
_entity_poly.type
_entity_poly.pdbx_seq_one_letter_code
_entity_poly.pdbx_strand_id
1 'polypeptide(L)'
;MARTSHQRYVEIMRDVEDLINDHIAHQNRGTASRSKLKLLVPTVGTFFTPLLLAEAFTYQDQRRRISSRRFVPPSFNDIRLTLNSAQIMSLVRAGPLHLVTFDGDVTLYDDGDSLTAENPVISRILGLLERGIKVAIVTAAGYTESEKYHGRLYGLLDAMRAAVIERRLEKPNLVVMGGESNYLFVFNSEAEYCLEYVPRQMWLLDAMRLWSEEDIAALLDVAEAALKECVNNLGLSADVLRKERAVGIVPSIGSTVRFTREQLEETVLVTQQVVDMSAGKTIPFCAFNGGNDIFVDIGDKSWGVLACQRYFGGIQGSQTLHIGDQFLSAGANDFKARLACTTAWIASPAETVDLLDELALHDKERVDR
;
A
#
# COMPACT_ATOMS: atom_id res chain seq x y z
N MET A 1 4.02 2.29 -39.75
CA MET A 1 3.03 2.77 -38.76
C MET A 1 3.44 2.40 -37.33
N ALA A 2 3.47 1.13 -36.93
CA ALA A 2 3.82 0.75 -35.55
C ALA A 2 5.15 1.31 -35.04
N ARG A 3 6.23 1.20 -35.83
CA ARG A 3 7.55 1.78 -35.48
C ARG A 3 7.50 3.30 -35.27
N THR A 4 6.73 4.00 -36.10
CA THR A 4 6.54 5.46 -35.98
C THR A 4 5.74 5.81 -34.73
N SER A 5 4.66 5.06 -34.43
CA SER A 5 3.88 5.24 -33.20
C SER A 5 4.72 4.99 -31.96
N HIS A 6 5.53 3.92 -31.95
CA HIS A 6 6.46 3.61 -30.88
C HIS A 6 7.42 4.78 -30.61
N GLN A 7 8.09 5.30 -31.65
CA GLN A 7 9.02 6.42 -31.52
C GLN A 7 8.34 7.65 -30.90
N ARG A 8 7.13 8.01 -31.36
CA ARG A 8 6.38 9.15 -30.82
C ARG A 8 6.00 8.96 -29.35
N TYR A 9 5.56 7.76 -28.96
CA TYR A 9 5.24 7.50 -27.56
C TYR A 9 6.49 7.56 -26.67
N VAL A 10 7.62 7.02 -27.12
CA VAL A 10 8.90 7.12 -26.40
C VAL A 10 9.34 8.57 -26.24
N GLU A 11 9.19 9.40 -27.27
CA GLU A 11 9.46 10.85 -27.21
C GLU A 11 8.58 11.55 -26.15
N ILE A 12 7.25 11.30 -26.18
CA ILE A 12 6.33 11.85 -25.18
C ILE A 12 6.70 11.41 -23.76
N MET A 13 7.04 10.13 -23.58
CA MET A 13 7.46 9.61 -22.27
C MET A 13 8.73 10.27 -21.77
N ARG A 14 9.67 10.58 -22.67
CA ARG A 14 10.90 11.32 -22.33
C ARG A 14 10.59 12.76 -21.91
N ASP A 15 9.69 13.45 -22.63
CA ASP A 15 9.28 14.80 -22.26
C ASP A 15 8.63 14.84 -20.87
N VAL A 16 7.83 13.83 -20.52
CA VAL A 16 7.22 13.71 -19.18
C VAL A 16 8.27 13.37 -18.13
N GLU A 17 9.21 12.48 -18.44
CA GLU A 17 10.33 12.12 -17.58
C GLU A 17 11.18 13.36 -17.23
N ASP A 18 11.45 14.23 -18.20
CA ASP A 18 12.17 15.48 -17.97
C ASP A 18 11.39 16.45 -17.05
N LEU A 19 10.06 16.52 -17.19
CA LEU A 19 9.21 17.30 -16.28
C LEU A 19 9.24 16.76 -14.84
N ILE A 20 9.33 15.44 -14.68
CA ILE A 20 9.44 14.79 -13.37
C ILE A 20 10.83 15.05 -12.76
N ASN A 21 11.88 14.96 -13.56
CA ASN A 21 13.24 15.26 -13.12
C ASN A 21 13.41 16.73 -12.69
N ASP A 22 12.80 17.68 -13.42
CA ASP A 22 12.71 19.09 -13.01
C ASP A 22 11.96 19.24 -11.66
N HIS A 23 10.84 18.53 -11.50
CA HIS A 23 10.08 18.52 -10.26
C HIS A 23 10.93 18.01 -9.08
N ILE A 24 11.67 16.91 -9.25
CA ILE A 24 12.60 16.37 -8.26
C ILE A 24 13.68 17.40 -7.90
N ALA A 25 14.26 18.09 -8.89
CA ALA A 25 15.24 19.14 -8.64
C ALA A 25 14.65 20.32 -7.83
N HIS A 26 13.38 20.66 -8.04
CA HIS A 26 12.66 21.64 -7.23
C HIS A 26 12.36 21.12 -5.82
N GLN A 27 11.96 19.85 -5.67
CA GLN A 27 11.73 19.18 -4.38
C GLN A 27 12.98 19.22 -3.51
N ASN A 28 14.13 18.82 -4.04
CA ASN A 28 15.41 18.81 -3.32
C ASN A 28 15.86 20.21 -2.87
N ARG A 29 15.39 21.27 -3.54
CA ARG A 29 15.63 22.67 -3.17
C ARG A 29 14.57 23.27 -2.26
N GLY A 30 13.57 22.50 -1.82
CA GLY A 30 12.44 23.00 -1.03
C GLY A 30 11.51 23.95 -1.80
N THR A 31 11.53 23.89 -3.14
CA THR A 31 10.75 24.78 -4.03
C THR A 31 9.80 24.01 -4.96
N ALA A 32 9.36 22.82 -4.56
CA ALA A 32 8.47 21.95 -5.33
C ALA A 32 7.22 22.65 -5.89
N SER A 33 6.67 23.61 -5.13
CA SER A 33 5.51 24.43 -5.51
C SER A 33 5.72 25.29 -6.75
N ARG A 34 6.98 25.51 -7.16
CA ARG A 34 7.36 26.34 -8.33
C ARG A 34 7.64 25.55 -9.60
N SER A 35 7.69 24.22 -9.51
CA SER A 35 7.95 23.36 -10.68
C SER A 35 6.81 23.40 -11.69
N LYS A 36 7.14 23.20 -12.97
CA LYS A 36 6.13 23.15 -14.04
C LYS A 36 5.16 21.99 -13.85
N LEU A 37 5.64 20.83 -13.40
CA LEU A 37 4.79 19.67 -13.14
C LEU A 37 3.74 19.95 -12.05
N LYS A 38 4.09 20.69 -10.99
CA LYS A 38 3.12 21.04 -9.94
C LYS A 38 2.03 21.99 -10.43
N LEU A 39 2.35 22.87 -11.39
CA LEU A 39 1.35 23.73 -12.03
C LEU A 39 0.36 22.90 -12.88
N LEU A 40 0.87 21.92 -13.64
CA LEU A 40 0.06 21.07 -14.53
C LEU A 40 -0.76 20.04 -13.75
N VAL A 41 -0.19 19.50 -12.66
CA VAL A 41 -0.80 18.47 -11.82
C VAL A 41 -0.71 18.96 -10.36
N PRO A 42 -1.66 19.80 -9.89
CA PRO A 42 -1.62 20.35 -8.53
C PRO A 42 -1.59 19.29 -7.43
N THR A 43 -2.10 18.10 -7.70
CA THR A 43 -2.15 16.94 -6.79
C THR A 43 -0.89 16.06 -6.83
N VAL A 44 0.12 16.41 -7.63
CA VAL A 44 1.38 15.65 -7.68
C VAL A 44 2.07 15.67 -6.31
N GLY A 45 2.50 14.48 -5.89
CA GLY A 45 3.15 14.22 -4.61
C GLY A 45 4.67 14.26 -4.69
N THR A 46 5.30 13.60 -3.71
CA THR A 46 6.75 13.45 -3.66
C THR A 46 7.23 12.38 -4.62
N PHE A 47 8.33 12.61 -5.34
CA PHE A 47 9.03 11.55 -6.07
C PHE A 47 10.27 11.17 -5.28
N PHE A 48 10.41 9.88 -4.99
CA PHE A 48 11.56 9.35 -4.23
C PHE A 48 12.71 8.91 -5.16
N THR A 49 12.41 8.70 -6.43
CA THR A 49 13.35 8.34 -7.48
C THR A 49 12.98 9.05 -8.77
N PRO A 50 13.91 9.23 -9.72
CA PRO A 50 13.56 9.47 -11.13
C PRO A 50 12.59 8.41 -11.64
N LEU A 51 11.90 8.65 -12.76
CA LEU A 51 11.09 7.64 -13.44
C LEU A 51 11.56 7.47 -14.87
N LEU A 52 12.12 6.30 -15.20
CA LEU A 52 12.67 5.97 -16.52
C LEU A 52 11.56 5.65 -17.52
N LEU A 53 10.63 6.59 -17.75
CA LEU A 53 9.39 6.40 -18.50
C LEU A 53 9.64 5.98 -19.95
N ALA A 54 10.63 6.58 -20.62
CA ALA A 54 10.91 6.25 -22.01
C ALA A 54 11.34 4.78 -22.18
N GLU A 55 12.16 4.30 -21.24
CA GLU A 55 12.65 2.93 -21.24
C GLU A 55 11.57 1.95 -20.76
N ALA A 56 10.85 2.30 -19.70
CA ALA A 56 9.73 1.52 -19.18
C ALA A 56 8.63 1.34 -20.24
N PHE A 57 8.32 2.39 -21.00
CA PHE A 57 7.38 2.29 -22.11
C PHE A 57 7.90 1.35 -23.19
N THR A 58 9.19 1.44 -23.54
CA THR A 58 9.80 0.53 -24.51
C THR A 58 9.68 -0.92 -24.07
N TYR A 59 9.95 -1.20 -22.79
CA TYR A 59 9.80 -2.52 -22.18
C TYR A 59 8.36 -3.02 -22.22
N GLN A 60 7.38 -2.22 -21.78
CA GLN A 60 5.97 -2.62 -21.80
C GLN A 60 5.43 -2.76 -23.23
N ASP A 61 5.86 -1.92 -24.17
CA ASP A 61 5.43 -1.98 -25.56
C ASP A 61 5.90 -3.26 -26.26
N GLN A 62 7.10 -3.76 -25.93
CA GLN A 62 7.58 -5.04 -26.45
C GLN A 62 6.69 -6.21 -26.02
N ARG A 63 6.19 -6.18 -24.78
CA ARG A 63 5.34 -7.23 -24.19
C ARG A 63 3.88 -7.12 -24.64
N ARG A 64 3.32 -5.90 -24.60
CA ARG A 64 1.89 -5.62 -24.77
C ARG A 64 1.51 -5.09 -26.14
N ARG A 65 2.50 -4.85 -27.01
CA ARG A 65 2.35 -4.40 -28.40
C ARG A 65 1.45 -3.15 -28.51
N ILE A 66 1.59 -2.22 -27.56
CA ILE A 66 0.77 -1.01 -27.41
C ILE A 66 0.80 -0.19 -28.71
N SER A 67 1.98 0.13 -29.22
CA SER A 67 2.21 0.91 -30.43
C SER A 67 1.73 0.22 -31.72
N SER A 68 1.52 -1.10 -31.68
CA SER A 68 1.13 -1.91 -32.84
C SER A 68 -0.40 -2.02 -32.99
N ARG A 69 -1.17 -1.57 -31.99
CA ARG A 69 -2.63 -1.55 -32.05
C ARG A 69 -3.10 -0.54 -33.10
N ARG A 70 -4.12 -0.90 -33.88
CA ARG A 70 -4.64 -0.06 -34.97
C ARG A 70 -5.85 0.79 -34.58
N PHE A 71 -6.67 0.28 -33.65
CA PHE A 71 -7.97 0.88 -33.30
C PHE A 71 -8.12 1.22 -31.82
N VAL A 72 -7.18 0.75 -30.99
CA VAL A 72 -7.21 0.94 -29.54
C VAL A 72 -5.95 1.70 -29.13
N PRO A 73 -6.07 2.93 -28.62
CA PRO A 73 -4.92 3.69 -28.12
C PRO A 73 -4.37 3.08 -26.82
N PRO A 74 -3.22 3.57 -26.30
CA PRO A 74 -2.79 3.25 -24.95
C PRO A 74 -3.91 3.52 -23.94
N SER A 75 -4.22 2.52 -23.13
CA SER A 75 -5.24 2.58 -22.08
C SER A 75 -4.66 3.11 -20.76
N PHE A 76 -5.54 3.41 -19.81
CA PHE A 76 -5.15 3.71 -18.43
C PHE A 76 -4.20 2.64 -17.85
N ASN A 77 -4.53 1.36 -18.03
CA ASN A 77 -3.72 0.26 -17.54
C ASN A 77 -2.35 0.17 -18.22
N ASP A 78 -2.26 0.48 -19.53
CA ASP A 78 -0.96 0.51 -20.21
C ASP A 78 -0.03 1.57 -19.59
N ILE A 79 -0.58 2.74 -19.22
CA ILE A 79 0.18 3.81 -18.57
C ILE A 79 0.52 3.45 -17.12
N ARG A 80 -0.43 2.91 -16.35
CA ARG A 80 -0.22 2.43 -14.97
C ARG A 80 0.92 1.42 -14.89
N LEU A 81 0.91 0.43 -15.78
CA LEU A 81 1.95 -0.61 -15.83
C LEU A 81 3.29 -0.05 -16.32
N THR A 82 3.29 0.91 -17.23
CA THR A 82 4.51 1.65 -17.62
C THR A 82 5.11 2.41 -16.43
N LEU A 83 4.27 3.06 -15.60
CA LEU A 83 4.71 3.74 -14.38
C LEU A 83 5.25 2.77 -13.33
N ASN A 84 4.64 1.60 -13.17
CA ASN A 84 5.15 0.54 -12.28
C ASN A 84 6.54 0.07 -12.72
N SER A 85 6.73 -0.20 -14.02
CA SER A 85 8.05 -0.56 -14.57
C SER A 85 9.08 0.55 -14.38
N ALA A 86 8.69 1.81 -14.62
CA ALA A 86 9.60 2.95 -14.42
C ALA A 86 10.08 3.05 -12.97
N GLN A 87 9.20 2.79 -12.00
CA GLN A 87 9.56 2.76 -10.58
C GLN A 87 10.52 1.62 -10.25
N ILE A 88 10.24 0.39 -10.70
CA ILE A 88 11.14 -0.76 -10.49
C ILE A 88 12.52 -0.48 -11.09
N MET A 89 12.56 -0.07 -12.35
CA MET A 89 13.81 0.20 -13.05
C MET A 89 14.64 1.25 -12.33
N SER A 90 13.99 2.32 -11.85
CA SER A 90 14.65 3.39 -11.10
C SER A 90 15.13 2.94 -9.73
N LEU A 91 14.30 2.22 -8.96
CA LEU A 91 14.68 1.68 -7.66
C LEU A 91 15.92 0.80 -7.77
N VAL A 92 15.88 -0.17 -8.68
CA VAL A 92 16.97 -1.12 -8.90
C VAL A 92 18.25 -0.37 -9.31
N ARG A 93 18.17 0.60 -10.23
CA ARG A 93 19.36 1.33 -10.68
C ARG A 93 19.93 2.30 -9.66
N ALA A 94 19.09 2.94 -8.86
CA ALA A 94 19.52 3.93 -7.88
C ALA A 94 20.26 3.31 -6.69
N GLY A 95 20.05 2.02 -6.43
CA GLY A 95 20.72 1.30 -5.36
C GLY A 95 19.95 0.06 -4.93
N PRO A 96 20.44 -0.67 -3.92
CA PRO A 96 19.73 -1.84 -3.42
C PRO A 96 18.36 -1.44 -2.85
N LEU A 97 17.31 -2.13 -3.32
CA LEU A 97 16.01 -2.12 -2.67
C LEU A 97 16.15 -2.79 -1.30
N HIS A 98 15.68 -2.13 -0.24
CA HIS A 98 15.87 -2.62 1.13
C HIS A 98 14.56 -3.08 1.78
N LEU A 99 13.42 -2.52 1.36
CA LEU A 99 12.11 -2.85 1.91
C LEU A 99 11.08 -2.97 0.79
N VAL A 100 10.33 -4.07 0.79
CA VAL A 100 9.08 -4.19 0.04
C VAL A 100 7.93 -4.24 1.03
N THR A 101 6.97 -3.33 0.87
CA THR A 101 5.73 -3.36 1.64
C THR A 101 4.58 -3.78 0.73
N PHE A 102 3.70 -4.63 1.24
CA PHE A 102 2.52 -5.09 0.53
C PHE A 102 1.29 -4.61 1.27
N ASP A 103 0.27 -4.20 0.53
CA ASP A 103 -1.09 -4.27 1.04
C ASP A 103 -1.52 -5.75 1.18
N GLY A 104 -2.51 -6.01 2.03
CA GLY A 104 -3.09 -7.34 2.22
C GLY A 104 -4.07 -7.69 1.10
N ASP A 105 -5.33 -7.28 1.30
CA ASP A 105 -6.45 -7.57 0.40
C ASP A 105 -6.21 -7.05 -1.01
N VAL A 106 -6.64 -7.83 -2.01
CA VAL A 106 -6.56 -7.55 -3.46
C VAL A 106 -5.12 -7.40 -4.01
N THR A 107 -4.13 -7.52 -3.13
CA THR A 107 -2.71 -7.44 -3.46
C THR A 107 -2.01 -8.78 -3.30
N LEU A 108 -2.17 -9.44 -2.16
CA LEU A 108 -1.59 -10.76 -1.90
C LEU A 108 -2.58 -11.90 -2.17
N TYR A 109 -3.87 -11.65 -1.97
CA TYR A 109 -4.98 -12.59 -2.13
C TYR A 109 -6.25 -11.81 -2.52
N ASP A 110 -7.27 -12.51 -3.00
CA ASP A 110 -8.54 -11.88 -3.37
C ASP A 110 -9.27 -11.30 -2.14
N ASP A 111 -10.16 -10.33 -2.37
CA ASP A 111 -10.86 -9.59 -1.31
C ASP A 111 -11.55 -10.51 -0.30
N GLY A 112 -11.17 -10.38 0.98
CA GLY A 112 -11.73 -11.15 2.08
C GLY A 112 -11.21 -12.59 2.20
N ASP A 113 -10.31 -13.03 1.30
CA ASP A 113 -9.70 -14.36 1.35
C ASP A 113 -8.41 -14.36 2.21
N SER A 114 -7.72 -15.49 2.25
CA SER A 114 -6.46 -15.70 2.95
C SER A 114 -5.35 -16.14 2.00
N LEU A 115 -4.11 -15.85 2.36
CA LEU A 115 -2.94 -16.29 1.61
C LEU A 115 -2.70 -17.80 1.81
N THR A 116 -3.17 -18.61 0.86
CA THR A 116 -3.01 -20.07 0.91
C THR A 116 -1.61 -20.53 0.48
N ALA A 117 -1.23 -21.75 0.86
CA ALA A 117 0.10 -22.30 0.62
C ALA A 117 0.49 -22.42 -0.88
N GLU A 118 -0.50 -22.54 -1.76
CA GLU A 118 -0.32 -22.70 -3.20
C GLU A 118 -0.13 -21.36 -3.92
N ASN A 119 -0.29 -20.24 -3.22
CA ASN A 119 -0.24 -18.93 -3.84
C ASN A 119 1.18 -18.63 -4.38
N PRO A 120 1.31 -18.35 -5.69
CA PRO A 120 2.61 -18.18 -6.34
C PRO A 120 3.42 -16.98 -5.81
N VAL A 121 2.79 -16.02 -5.13
CA VAL A 121 3.48 -14.87 -4.53
C VAL A 121 4.43 -15.29 -3.40
N ILE A 122 4.13 -16.38 -2.69
CA ILE A 122 4.91 -16.84 -1.54
C ILE A 122 6.36 -17.10 -1.93
N SER A 123 6.60 -17.81 -3.03
CA SER A 123 7.96 -18.11 -3.47
C SER A 123 8.76 -16.85 -3.85
N ARG A 124 8.07 -15.79 -4.33
CA ARG A 124 8.71 -14.51 -4.65
C ARG A 124 9.05 -13.74 -3.38
N ILE A 125 8.16 -13.73 -2.40
CA ILE A 125 8.40 -13.10 -1.08
C ILE A 125 9.57 -13.80 -0.37
N LEU A 126 9.61 -15.14 -0.36
CA LEU A 126 10.75 -15.89 0.16
C LEU A 126 12.05 -15.50 -0.56
N GLY A 127 12.03 -15.39 -1.89
CA GLY A 127 13.19 -14.94 -2.66
C GLY A 127 13.63 -13.50 -2.37
N LEU A 128 12.73 -12.59 -1.93
CA LEU A 128 13.12 -11.28 -1.41
C LEU A 128 13.85 -11.42 -0.06
N LEU A 129 13.28 -12.20 0.86
CA LEU A 129 13.83 -12.41 2.20
C LEU A 129 15.20 -13.10 2.18
N GLU A 130 15.39 -14.09 1.30
CA GLU A 130 16.67 -14.78 1.08
C GLU A 130 17.78 -13.82 0.61
N ARG A 131 17.42 -12.77 -0.13
CA ARG A 131 18.34 -11.69 -0.55
C ARG A 131 18.56 -10.63 0.53
N GLY A 132 17.97 -10.81 1.72
CA GLY A 132 18.08 -9.89 2.84
C GLY A 132 17.15 -8.67 2.77
N ILE A 133 16.31 -8.57 1.73
CA ILE A 133 15.30 -7.52 1.58
C ILE A 133 14.24 -7.71 2.66
N LYS A 134 13.92 -6.62 3.37
CA LYS A 134 12.90 -6.61 4.42
C LYS A 134 11.52 -6.64 3.78
N VAL A 135 10.57 -7.31 4.42
CA VAL A 135 9.19 -7.37 3.95
C VAL A 135 8.27 -6.85 5.05
N ALA A 136 7.30 -6.02 4.67
CA ALA A 136 6.20 -5.64 5.55
C ALA A 136 4.85 -5.91 4.86
N ILE A 137 3.86 -6.37 5.60
CA ILE A 137 2.47 -6.43 5.15
C ILE A 137 1.70 -5.38 5.94
N VAL A 138 1.15 -4.38 5.25
CA VAL A 138 0.40 -3.27 5.86
C VAL A 138 -1.08 -3.47 5.51
N THR A 139 -1.94 -3.63 6.51
CA THR A 139 -3.35 -3.96 6.30
C THR A 139 -4.27 -3.11 7.15
N ALA A 140 -5.43 -2.78 6.60
CA ALA A 140 -6.53 -2.14 7.30
C ALA A 140 -7.10 -3.03 8.43
N ALA A 141 -6.93 -4.36 8.35
CA ALA A 141 -7.37 -5.27 9.39
C ALA A 141 -6.62 -5.02 10.71
N GLY A 142 -7.32 -4.50 11.72
CA GLY A 142 -6.79 -4.18 13.04
C GLY A 142 -7.26 -5.16 14.13
N TYR A 143 -6.36 -6.05 14.54
CA TYR A 143 -6.52 -7.04 15.60
C TYR A 143 -5.39 -6.90 16.63
N THR A 144 -5.68 -7.26 17.88
CA THR A 144 -4.66 -7.36 18.93
C THR A 144 -4.07 -8.77 19.00
N GLU A 145 -4.76 -9.76 18.42
CA GLU A 145 -4.40 -11.16 18.47
C GLU A 145 -3.65 -11.61 17.22
N SER A 146 -2.48 -12.23 17.42
CA SER A 146 -1.64 -12.76 16.33
C SER A 146 -2.33 -13.86 15.52
N GLU A 147 -3.21 -14.65 16.16
CA GLU A 147 -3.98 -15.72 15.52
C GLU A 147 -4.79 -15.23 14.31
N LYS A 148 -5.42 -14.06 14.42
CA LYS A 148 -6.25 -13.51 13.33
C LYS A 148 -5.41 -13.11 12.12
N TYR A 149 -4.22 -12.57 12.36
CA TYR A 149 -3.26 -12.29 11.28
C TYR A 149 -2.72 -13.58 10.67
N HIS A 150 -2.42 -14.60 11.48
CA HIS A 150 -2.02 -15.90 10.98
C HIS A 150 -3.10 -16.53 10.10
N GLY A 151 -4.37 -16.49 10.52
CA GLY A 151 -5.49 -16.98 9.70
C GLY A 151 -5.55 -16.38 8.29
N ARG A 152 -5.18 -15.09 8.14
CA ARG A 152 -5.13 -14.42 6.82
C ARG A 152 -3.83 -14.70 6.05
N LEU A 153 -2.74 -15.06 6.73
CA LEU A 153 -1.38 -15.13 6.15
C LEU A 153 -0.71 -16.50 6.29
N TYR A 154 -1.44 -17.54 6.67
CA TYR A 154 -0.89 -18.83 7.09
C TYR A 154 0.02 -19.45 6.04
N GLY A 155 -0.32 -19.38 4.76
CA GLY A 155 0.48 -19.95 3.67
C GLY A 155 1.89 -19.36 3.62
N LEU A 156 2.04 -18.05 3.80
CA LEU A 156 3.36 -17.41 3.84
C LEU A 156 4.09 -17.69 5.15
N LEU A 157 3.41 -17.54 6.30
CA LEU A 157 4.01 -17.68 7.62
C LEU A 157 4.53 -19.11 7.86
N ASP A 158 3.75 -20.11 7.46
CA ASP A 158 4.13 -21.52 7.60
C ASP A 158 5.26 -21.89 6.63
N ALA A 159 5.25 -21.35 5.40
CA ALA A 159 6.34 -21.51 4.46
C ALA A 159 7.65 -20.87 4.97
N MET A 160 7.56 -19.70 5.61
CA MET A 160 8.72 -19.08 6.26
C MET A 160 9.23 -19.90 7.44
N ARG A 161 8.34 -20.42 8.30
CA ARG A 161 8.73 -21.32 9.41
C ARG A 161 9.45 -22.55 8.88
N ALA A 162 8.94 -23.18 7.82
CA ALA A 162 9.60 -24.31 7.17
C ALA A 162 11.00 -23.92 6.64
N ALA A 163 11.12 -22.80 5.94
CA ALA A 163 12.40 -22.32 5.41
C ALA A 163 13.44 -22.00 6.50
N VAL A 164 13.02 -21.53 7.68
CA VAL A 164 13.89 -21.36 8.85
C VAL A 164 14.38 -22.71 9.39
N ILE A 165 13.47 -23.67 9.57
CA ILE A 165 13.81 -25.03 10.02
C ILE A 165 14.81 -25.69 9.06
N GLU A 166 14.62 -25.48 7.76
CA GLU A 166 15.50 -25.95 6.69
C GLU A 166 16.79 -25.14 6.53
N ARG A 167 17.00 -24.11 7.36
CA ARG A 167 18.16 -23.19 7.32
C ARG A 167 18.34 -22.46 5.98
N ARG A 168 17.25 -22.26 5.23
CA ARG A 168 17.22 -21.41 4.02
C ARG A 168 17.03 -19.94 4.38
N LEU A 169 16.35 -19.66 5.49
CA LEU A 169 16.17 -18.31 6.03
C LEU A 169 16.78 -18.20 7.42
N GLU A 170 17.96 -17.59 7.54
CA GLU A 170 18.64 -17.46 8.84
C GLU A 170 18.06 -16.33 9.71
N LYS A 171 17.66 -15.21 9.09
CA LYS A 171 17.12 -14.03 9.78
C LYS A 171 15.96 -13.43 8.98
N PRO A 172 14.82 -14.13 8.86
CA PRO A 172 13.67 -13.59 8.16
C PRO A 172 13.20 -12.30 8.83
N ASN A 173 13.10 -11.23 8.06
CA ASN A 173 12.66 -9.93 8.55
C ASN A 173 11.33 -9.58 7.89
N LEU A 174 10.28 -10.24 8.35
CA LEU A 174 8.89 -9.93 8.02
C LEU A 174 8.25 -9.23 9.23
N VAL A 175 7.53 -8.13 8.95
CA VAL A 175 6.59 -7.55 9.91
C VAL A 175 5.19 -7.44 9.31
N VAL A 176 4.17 -7.48 10.16
CA VAL A 176 2.78 -7.22 9.82
C VAL A 176 2.32 -5.99 10.58
N MET A 177 1.95 -4.94 9.85
CA MET A 177 1.38 -3.71 10.36
C MET A 177 -0.14 -3.75 10.16
N GLY A 178 -0.87 -3.90 11.24
CA GLY A 178 -2.33 -3.99 11.23
C GLY A 178 -3.02 -2.72 11.72
N GLY A 179 -4.28 -2.57 11.30
CA GLY A 179 -5.10 -1.38 11.55
C GLY A 179 -4.43 -0.14 10.98
N GLU A 180 -3.92 -0.24 9.75
CA GLU A 180 -3.09 0.73 9.02
C GLU A 180 -1.73 1.02 9.64
N SER A 181 -1.73 1.45 10.91
CA SER A 181 -0.55 1.93 11.63
C SER A 181 -0.69 1.76 13.15
N ASN A 182 -1.42 0.73 13.59
CA ASN A 182 -1.84 0.60 14.99
C ASN A 182 -1.23 -0.59 15.74
N TYR A 183 -0.97 -1.70 15.05
CA TYR A 183 -0.43 -2.91 15.65
C TYR A 183 0.72 -3.44 14.80
N LEU A 184 1.88 -3.67 15.41
CA LEU A 184 3.02 -4.25 14.72
C LEU A 184 3.29 -5.64 15.26
N PHE A 185 3.40 -6.61 14.37
CA PHE A 185 3.84 -7.97 14.68
C PHE A 185 5.11 -8.26 13.90
N VAL A 186 6.02 -9.02 14.50
CA VAL A 186 7.22 -9.53 13.85
C VAL A 186 7.11 -11.03 13.68
N PHE A 187 7.62 -11.55 12.57
CA PHE A 187 7.71 -12.99 12.38
C PHE A 187 8.61 -13.63 13.44
N ASN A 188 8.10 -14.68 14.09
CA ASN A 188 8.84 -15.52 15.03
C ASN A 188 8.46 -16.99 14.77
N SER A 189 9.40 -17.79 14.25
CA SER A 189 9.16 -19.20 13.90
C SER A 189 8.77 -20.08 15.08
N GLU A 190 9.14 -19.69 16.30
CA GLU A 190 8.88 -20.44 17.54
C GLU A 190 7.53 -20.07 18.17
N ALA A 191 6.95 -18.92 17.81
CA ALA A 191 5.62 -18.53 18.27
C ALA A 191 4.54 -19.42 17.64
N GLU A 192 3.48 -19.71 18.40
CA GLU A 192 2.36 -20.59 17.99
C GLU A 192 1.80 -20.20 16.60
N TYR A 193 1.56 -18.91 16.41
CA TYR A 193 0.99 -18.33 15.19
C TYR A 193 2.02 -17.63 14.29
N CYS A 194 3.31 -17.99 14.41
CA CYS A 194 4.43 -17.40 13.66
C CYS A 194 4.63 -15.88 13.83
N LEU A 195 3.91 -15.24 14.75
CA LEU A 195 3.87 -13.78 14.91
C LEU A 195 3.94 -13.42 16.39
N GLU A 196 4.78 -12.45 16.71
CA GLU A 196 4.94 -11.90 18.05
C GLU A 196 4.63 -10.40 18.04
N TYR A 197 3.84 -9.94 19.02
CA TYR A 197 3.47 -8.53 19.13
C TYR A 197 4.68 -7.66 19.49
N VAL A 198 4.83 -6.53 18.80
CA VAL A 198 5.88 -5.55 19.05
C VAL A 198 5.27 -4.32 19.76
N PRO A 199 5.62 -4.08 21.04
CA PRO A 199 5.21 -2.89 21.78
C PRO A 199 5.34 -1.57 21.00
N ARG A 200 4.28 -0.77 21.01
CA ARG A 200 4.17 0.50 20.25
C ARG A 200 5.39 1.41 20.40
N GLN A 201 5.92 1.54 21.62
CA GLN A 201 7.03 2.45 21.92
C GLN A 201 8.29 2.17 21.08
N MET A 202 8.46 0.93 20.59
CA MET A 202 9.61 0.51 19.79
C MET A 202 9.56 0.98 18.32
N TRP A 203 8.38 1.29 17.78
CA TRP A 203 8.22 1.59 16.36
C TRP A 203 7.46 2.89 16.07
N LEU A 204 6.80 3.50 17.05
CA LEU A 204 6.13 4.79 16.88
C LEU A 204 7.07 5.85 16.30
N LEU A 205 6.57 6.57 15.30
CA LEU A 205 7.23 7.76 14.77
C LEU A 205 7.12 8.90 15.79
N ASP A 206 8.05 9.85 15.73
CA ASP A 206 8.08 10.96 16.69
C ASP A 206 6.83 11.84 16.59
N ALA A 207 6.27 12.01 15.39
CA ALA A 207 4.99 12.71 15.21
C ALA A 207 3.79 11.93 15.77
N MET A 208 3.79 10.59 15.73
CA MET A 208 2.71 9.78 16.33
C MET A 208 2.67 9.90 17.85
N ARG A 209 3.84 10.13 18.49
CA ARG A 209 3.94 10.33 19.94
C ARG A 209 3.33 11.65 20.42
N LEU A 210 3.10 12.58 19.50
CA LEU A 210 2.47 13.87 19.79
C LEU A 210 0.95 13.81 19.70
N TRP A 211 0.37 12.72 19.20
CA TRP A 211 -1.08 12.54 19.18
C TRP A 211 -1.56 12.27 20.60
N SER A 212 -2.30 13.23 21.17
CA SER A 212 -2.84 13.07 22.52
C SER A 212 -4.01 12.09 22.51
N GLU A 213 -4.18 11.35 23.60
CA GLU A 213 -5.33 10.45 23.74
C GLU A 213 -6.67 11.22 23.77
N GLU A 214 -6.66 12.48 24.21
CA GLU A 214 -7.82 13.38 24.17
C GLU A 214 -8.22 13.71 22.72
N ASP A 215 -7.26 14.10 21.88
CA ASP A 215 -7.52 14.40 20.47
C ASP A 215 -7.96 13.15 19.69
N ILE A 216 -7.37 11.99 20.00
CA ILE A 216 -7.79 10.71 19.42
C ILE A 216 -9.24 10.40 19.80
N ALA A 217 -9.57 10.52 21.08
CA ALA A 217 -10.93 10.26 21.56
C ALA A 217 -11.94 11.22 20.91
N ALA A 218 -11.62 12.52 20.85
CA ALA A 218 -12.47 13.53 20.23
C ALA A 218 -12.74 13.25 18.74
N LEU A 219 -11.71 12.86 17.97
CA LEU A 219 -11.87 12.50 16.57
C LEU A 219 -12.77 11.27 16.42
N LEU A 220 -12.51 10.23 17.19
CA LEU A 220 -13.30 9.00 17.12
C LEU A 220 -14.74 9.21 17.61
N ASP A 221 -15.00 10.13 18.55
CA ASP A 221 -16.35 10.47 19.01
C ASP A 221 -17.18 11.13 17.90
N VAL A 222 -16.55 12.03 17.14
CA VAL A 222 -17.16 12.59 15.93
C VAL A 222 -17.46 11.50 14.91
N ALA A 223 -16.47 10.65 14.62
CA ALA A 223 -16.63 9.56 13.66
C ALA A 223 -17.75 8.60 14.08
N GLU A 224 -17.82 8.26 15.36
CA GLU A 224 -18.86 7.42 15.94
C GLU A 224 -20.25 8.04 15.79
N ALA A 225 -20.38 9.34 16.03
CA ALA A 225 -21.63 10.07 15.86
C ALA A 225 -22.08 10.08 14.39
N ALA A 226 -21.16 10.33 13.46
CA ALA A 226 -21.43 10.32 12.03
C ALA A 226 -21.87 8.93 11.54
N LEU A 227 -21.19 7.87 12.00
CA LEU A 227 -21.56 6.48 11.70
C LEU A 227 -22.95 6.13 12.22
N LYS A 228 -23.28 6.50 13.47
CA LYS A 228 -24.63 6.30 14.05
C LYS A 228 -25.71 7.01 13.24
N GLU A 229 -25.44 8.23 12.78
CA GLU A 229 -26.36 8.98 11.94
C GLU A 229 -26.56 8.29 10.58
N CYS A 230 -25.50 7.80 9.94
CA CYS A 230 -25.59 7.05 8.69
C CYS A 230 -26.38 5.76 8.86
N VAL A 231 -26.14 4.99 9.94
CA VAL A 231 -26.89 3.77 10.27
C VAL A 231 -28.39 4.05 10.36
N ASN A 232 -28.78 5.13 11.04
CA ASN A 232 -30.18 5.52 11.18
C ASN A 232 -30.78 6.00 9.85
N ASN A 233 -30.08 6.87 9.11
CA ASN A 233 -30.58 7.49 7.88
C ASN A 233 -30.75 6.47 6.74
N LEU A 234 -29.84 5.50 6.65
CA LEU A 234 -29.88 4.44 5.64
C LEU A 234 -30.64 3.19 6.11
N GLY A 235 -31.10 3.15 7.37
CA GLY A 235 -31.79 2.01 7.95
C GLY A 235 -30.95 0.73 7.99
N LEU A 236 -29.64 0.87 8.26
CA LEU A 236 -28.71 -0.26 8.27
C LEU A 236 -28.93 -1.13 9.51
N SER A 237 -28.95 -2.46 9.32
CA SER A 237 -28.86 -3.40 10.43
C SER A 237 -27.41 -3.56 10.87
N ALA A 238 -26.87 -2.52 11.52
CA ALA A 238 -25.46 -2.43 11.89
C ALA A 238 -25.28 -2.13 13.38
N ASP A 239 -24.26 -2.75 13.98
CA ASP A 239 -23.78 -2.42 15.32
C ASP A 239 -22.53 -1.56 15.20
N VAL A 240 -22.42 -0.54 16.06
CA VAL A 240 -21.24 0.33 16.13
C VAL A 240 -20.21 -0.30 17.06
N LEU A 241 -18.97 -0.45 16.58
CA LEU A 241 -17.85 -1.01 17.32
C LEU A 241 -16.76 0.05 17.54
N ARG A 242 -16.52 0.40 18.81
CA ARG A 242 -15.44 1.30 19.23
C ARG A 242 -14.24 0.52 19.75
N LYS A 243 -13.04 0.83 19.22
CA LYS A 243 -11.73 0.32 19.66
C LYS A 243 -10.88 1.49 20.18
N GLU A 244 -9.68 1.19 20.71
CA GLU A 244 -8.74 2.19 21.25
C GLU A 244 -8.38 3.27 20.21
N ARG A 245 -8.15 2.86 18.95
CA ARG A 245 -7.71 3.75 17.86
C ARG A 245 -8.52 3.60 16.57
N ALA A 246 -9.75 3.12 16.70
CA ALA A 246 -10.64 2.94 15.58
C ALA A 246 -12.10 2.96 16.03
N VAL A 247 -13.01 3.34 15.13
CA VAL A 247 -14.45 3.14 15.31
C VAL A 247 -15.08 2.73 13.98
N GLY A 248 -16.04 1.83 14.01
CA GLY A 248 -16.64 1.30 12.79
C GLY A 248 -18.04 0.79 12.97
N ILE A 249 -18.64 0.36 11.87
CA ILE A 249 -19.92 -0.36 11.86
C ILE A 249 -19.73 -1.74 11.27
N VAL A 250 -20.33 -2.74 11.91
CA VAL A 250 -20.35 -4.13 11.47
C VAL A 250 -21.80 -4.60 11.35
N PRO A 251 -22.12 -5.61 10.52
CA PRO A 251 -23.46 -6.18 10.48
C PRO A 251 -23.89 -6.65 11.87
N SER A 252 -25.13 -6.35 12.28
CA SER A 252 -25.61 -6.71 13.61
C SER A 252 -25.55 -8.22 13.84
N ILE A 253 -25.30 -8.63 15.09
CA ILE A 253 -25.19 -10.04 15.45
C ILE A 253 -26.42 -10.83 14.98
N GLY A 254 -26.20 -11.89 14.20
CA GLY A 254 -27.27 -12.73 13.65
C GLY A 254 -27.89 -12.23 12.34
N SER A 255 -27.49 -11.05 11.85
CA SER A 255 -27.85 -10.60 10.51
C SER A 255 -27.15 -11.45 9.44
N THR A 256 -27.93 -11.94 8.48
CA THR A 256 -27.41 -12.54 7.24
C THR A 256 -27.38 -11.54 6.09
N VAL A 257 -27.87 -10.32 6.31
CA VAL A 257 -27.95 -9.26 5.31
C VAL A 257 -26.59 -8.57 5.24
N ARG A 258 -25.99 -8.59 4.05
CA ARG A 258 -24.78 -7.83 3.73
C ARG A 258 -25.15 -6.41 3.32
N PHE A 259 -24.30 -5.45 3.66
CA PHE A 259 -24.45 -4.10 3.16
C PHE A 259 -24.19 -4.07 1.65
N THR A 260 -24.94 -3.26 0.91
CA THR A 260 -24.61 -3.03 -0.49
C THR A 260 -23.37 -2.14 -0.56
N ARG A 261 -22.66 -2.20 -1.69
CA ARG A 261 -21.51 -1.35 -1.91
C ARG A 261 -21.88 0.13 -1.74
N GLU A 262 -22.99 0.56 -2.32
CA GLU A 262 -23.45 1.94 -2.27
C GLU A 262 -23.71 2.43 -0.83
N GLN A 263 -24.26 1.57 0.04
CA GLN A 263 -24.44 1.89 1.46
C GLN A 263 -23.10 2.08 2.18
N LEU A 264 -22.13 1.22 1.85
CA LEU A 264 -20.78 1.30 2.39
C LEU A 264 -20.06 2.57 1.93
N GLU A 265 -20.09 2.86 0.62
CA GLU A 265 -19.44 4.04 0.05
C GLU A 265 -20.06 5.35 0.56
N GLU A 266 -21.39 5.44 0.62
CA GLU A 266 -22.09 6.62 1.16
C GLU A 266 -21.65 6.89 2.60
N THR A 267 -21.66 5.85 3.44
CA THR A 267 -21.31 5.98 4.85
C THR A 267 -19.83 6.36 5.04
N VAL A 268 -18.92 5.80 4.24
CA VAL A 268 -17.49 6.19 4.24
C VAL A 268 -17.34 7.66 3.86
N LEU A 269 -17.96 8.10 2.77
CA LEU A 269 -17.83 9.48 2.27
C LEU A 269 -18.42 10.50 3.24
N VAL A 270 -19.58 10.22 3.82
CA VAL A 270 -20.21 11.09 4.83
C VAL A 270 -19.33 11.16 6.08
N THR A 271 -18.88 10.02 6.59
CA THR A 271 -18.05 9.98 7.81
C THR A 271 -16.73 10.72 7.59
N GLN A 272 -16.06 10.48 6.47
CA GLN A 272 -14.83 11.19 6.08
C GLN A 272 -15.06 12.71 6.06
N GLN A 273 -16.11 13.16 5.38
CA GLN A 273 -16.42 14.58 5.24
C GLN A 273 -16.76 15.24 6.59
N VAL A 274 -17.53 14.57 7.45
CA VAL A 274 -17.88 15.08 8.78
C VAL A 274 -16.65 15.21 9.66
N VAL A 275 -15.78 14.19 9.69
CA VAL A 275 -14.54 14.22 10.47
C VAL A 275 -13.60 15.31 9.96
N ASP A 276 -13.43 15.43 8.64
CA ASP A 276 -12.58 16.48 8.02
C ASP A 276 -13.04 17.91 8.34
N MET A 277 -14.35 18.12 8.56
CA MET A 277 -14.92 19.44 8.87
C MET A 277 -14.88 19.79 10.37
N SER A 278 -14.82 18.80 11.26
CA SER A 278 -15.02 18.97 12.70
C SER A 278 -13.76 18.76 13.53
N ALA A 279 -12.90 17.80 13.16
CA ALA A 279 -11.60 17.63 13.77
C ALA A 279 -10.65 18.69 13.19
N GLY A 280 -10.03 19.48 14.06
CA GLY A 280 -9.07 20.50 13.65
C GLY A 280 -7.77 19.90 13.09
N LYS A 281 -7.78 19.25 11.93
CA LYS A 281 -6.63 18.82 11.08
C LYS A 281 -5.41 18.15 11.76
N THR A 282 -5.49 17.75 13.03
CA THR A 282 -4.28 17.48 13.83
C THR A 282 -3.88 16.01 13.81
N ILE A 283 -4.86 15.10 13.69
CA ILE A 283 -4.62 13.66 13.67
C ILE A 283 -5.00 13.09 12.30
N PRO A 284 -4.05 12.45 11.59
CA PRO A 284 -4.35 11.67 10.40
C PRO A 284 -5.32 10.53 10.72
N PHE A 285 -6.26 10.28 9.82
CA PHE A 285 -7.18 9.15 9.92
C PHE A 285 -7.49 8.60 8.52
N CYS A 286 -8.10 7.42 8.49
CA CYS A 286 -8.61 6.80 7.26
C CYS A 286 -9.99 6.20 7.54
N ALA A 287 -11.00 6.68 6.81
CA ALA A 287 -12.29 5.99 6.69
C ALA A 287 -12.25 5.08 5.45
N PHE A 288 -12.62 3.82 5.59
CA PHE A 288 -12.60 2.87 4.48
C PHE A 288 -13.74 1.86 4.54
N ASN A 289 -14.06 1.33 3.36
CA ASN A 289 -15.01 0.24 3.13
C ASN A 289 -14.25 -1.10 3.21
N GLY A 290 -14.60 -1.97 4.17
CA GLY A 290 -14.01 -3.30 4.33
C GLY A 290 -14.79 -4.44 3.65
N GLY A 291 -15.65 -4.12 2.68
CA GLY A 291 -16.40 -5.09 1.87
C GLY A 291 -17.68 -5.63 2.51
N ASN A 292 -17.81 -5.53 3.84
CA ASN A 292 -19.08 -5.73 4.55
C ASN A 292 -19.14 -5.01 5.91
N ASP A 293 -18.17 -4.16 6.18
CA ASP A 293 -18.07 -3.31 7.35
C ASP A 293 -17.40 -1.99 6.95
N ILE A 294 -17.37 -1.03 7.88
CA ILE A 294 -16.73 0.26 7.68
C ILE A 294 -15.95 0.57 8.94
N PHE A 295 -14.73 1.06 8.78
CA PHE A 295 -13.93 1.54 9.90
C PHE A 295 -13.33 2.91 9.60
N VAL A 296 -13.18 3.68 10.67
CA VAL A 296 -12.39 4.91 10.76
C VAL A 296 -11.24 4.61 11.70
N ASP A 297 -10.05 4.48 11.14
CA ASP A 297 -8.82 4.20 11.87
C ASP A 297 -8.02 5.47 12.10
N ILE A 298 -7.39 5.60 13.26
CA ILE A 298 -6.36 6.62 13.51
C ILE A 298 -5.08 6.23 12.77
N GLY A 299 -4.58 7.17 11.97
CA GLY A 299 -3.49 6.96 11.03
C GLY A 299 -3.98 6.52 9.64
N ASP A 300 -3.04 6.17 8.78
CA ASP A 300 -3.29 5.62 7.45
C ASP A 300 -2.08 4.82 6.97
N LYS A 301 -2.17 4.13 5.83
CA LYS A 301 -1.08 3.29 5.29
C LYS A 301 0.24 4.02 5.14
N SER A 302 0.26 5.34 4.90
CA SER A 302 1.52 6.08 4.83
C SER A 302 2.26 6.05 6.16
N TRP A 303 1.56 6.19 7.28
CA TRP A 303 2.11 6.08 8.62
C TRP A 303 2.55 4.66 8.93
N GLY A 304 1.80 3.66 8.47
CA GLY A 304 2.17 2.25 8.57
C GLY A 304 3.49 1.94 7.87
N VAL A 305 3.63 2.39 6.63
CA VAL A 305 4.87 2.23 5.85
C VAL A 305 6.04 2.97 6.50
N LEU A 306 5.84 4.23 6.93
CA LEU A 306 6.88 5.00 7.64
C LEU A 306 7.32 4.32 8.94
N ALA A 307 6.37 3.75 9.70
CA ALA A 307 6.67 3.00 10.91
C ALA A 307 7.48 1.73 10.61
N CYS A 308 7.14 0.99 9.56
CA CYS A 308 7.93 -0.17 9.09
C CYS A 308 9.35 0.26 8.67
N GLN A 309 9.48 1.36 7.92
CA GLN A 309 10.77 1.95 7.56
C GLN A 309 11.62 2.30 8.79
N ARG A 310 11.02 2.95 9.80
CA ARG A 310 11.68 3.27 11.08
C ARG A 310 12.09 2.00 11.83
N TYR A 311 11.20 1.03 11.94
CA TYR A 311 11.43 -0.22 12.66
C TYR A 311 12.64 -0.98 12.10
N PHE A 312 12.79 -1.02 10.78
CA PHE A 312 13.95 -1.62 10.11
C PHE A 312 15.20 -0.73 10.07
N GLY A 313 15.30 0.28 10.94
CA GLY A 313 16.50 1.12 11.09
C GLY A 313 16.50 2.40 10.26
N GLY A 314 15.34 2.86 9.80
CA GLY A 314 15.19 4.13 9.06
C GLY A 314 15.44 3.99 7.57
N ILE A 315 14.86 2.97 6.93
CA ILE A 315 14.94 2.77 5.48
C ILE A 315 14.23 3.94 4.75
N GLN A 316 14.87 4.52 3.75
CA GLN A 316 14.31 5.67 3.03
C GLN A 316 13.21 5.26 2.04
N GLY A 317 12.30 6.19 1.72
CA GLY A 317 11.28 6.00 0.68
C GLY A 317 11.84 5.70 -0.71
N SER A 318 13.07 6.15 -1.00
CA SER A 318 13.83 5.85 -2.22
C SER A 318 14.41 4.43 -2.27
N GLN A 319 14.35 3.70 -1.15
CA GLN A 319 14.81 2.31 -1.00
C GLN A 319 13.65 1.38 -0.61
N THR A 320 12.42 1.89 -0.68
CA THR A 320 11.20 1.19 -0.30
C THR A 320 10.24 1.17 -1.48
N LEU A 321 9.72 -0.02 -1.80
CA LEU A 321 8.63 -0.20 -2.76
C LEU A 321 7.38 -0.65 -2.01
N HIS A 322 6.31 0.12 -2.10
CA HIS A 322 4.98 -0.35 -1.72
C HIS A 322 4.26 -0.96 -2.93
N ILE A 323 3.54 -2.06 -2.73
CA ILE A 323 2.70 -2.71 -3.73
C ILE A 323 1.28 -2.77 -3.14
N GLY A 324 0.31 -2.17 -3.83
CA GLY A 324 -1.08 -2.09 -3.35
C GLY A 324 -2.07 -1.70 -4.44
N ASP A 325 -3.36 -1.91 -4.20
CA ASP A 325 -4.44 -1.56 -5.12
C ASP A 325 -5.10 -0.22 -4.78
N GLN A 326 -5.14 0.71 -5.75
CA GLN A 326 -5.81 2.01 -5.62
C GLN A 326 -7.18 2.06 -6.31
N PHE A 327 -7.70 0.95 -6.85
CA PHE A 327 -9.03 0.90 -7.47
C PHE A 327 -10.17 0.77 -6.46
N LEU A 328 -9.96 0.03 -5.38
CA LEU A 328 -10.99 -0.20 -4.35
C LEU A 328 -11.00 0.85 -3.24
N SER A 329 -10.14 1.86 -3.33
CA SER A 329 -9.95 2.87 -2.29
C SER A 329 -10.95 4.03 -2.39
N ALA A 330 -12.24 3.78 -2.32
CA ALA A 330 -13.13 4.83 -1.84
C ALA A 330 -12.76 5.09 -0.37
N GLY A 331 -12.16 6.26 -0.11
CA GLY A 331 -11.45 6.55 1.14
C GLY A 331 -9.91 6.63 1.04
N ALA A 332 -9.34 6.43 -0.16
CA ALA A 332 -7.93 6.70 -0.48
C ALA A 332 -6.87 5.90 0.32
N ASN A 333 -7.21 4.71 0.81
CA ASN A 333 -6.34 3.96 1.72
C ASN A 333 -4.92 3.69 1.15
N ASP A 334 -4.82 2.98 0.03
CA ASP A 334 -3.52 2.69 -0.63
C ASP A 334 -2.90 3.88 -1.33
N PHE A 335 -3.74 4.82 -1.77
CA PHE A 335 -3.29 6.05 -2.39
C PHE A 335 -2.35 6.85 -1.47
N LYS A 336 -2.53 6.78 -0.15
CA LYS A 336 -1.69 7.50 0.81
C LYS A 336 -0.30 6.88 0.96
N ALA A 337 -0.09 5.59 0.70
CA ALA A 337 1.22 4.95 0.83
C ALA A 337 2.31 5.63 -0.05
N ARG A 338 1.91 6.22 -1.19
CA ARG A 338 2.79 7.01 -2.08
C ARG A 338 3.38 8.27 -1.42
N LEU A 339 2.90 8.67 -0.25
CA LEU A 339 3.46 9.76 0.54
C LEU A 339 4.70 9.32 1.33
N ALA A 340 4.90 8.02 1.52
CA ALA A 340 5.99 7.44 2.31
C ALA A 340 7.11 6.82 1.47
N CYS A 341 6.78 6.31 0.28
CA CYS A 341 7.74 5.63 -0.59
C CYS A 341 7.28 5.57 -2.06
N THR A 342 8.12 4.96 -2.91
CA THR A 342 7.66 4.54 -4.25
C THR A 342 6.52 3.52 -4.12
N THR A 343 5.58 3.52 -5.06
CA THR A 343 4.37 2.69 -5.00
C THR A 343 3.99 2.16 -6.38
N ALA A 344 3.97 0.84 -6.53
CA ALA A 344 3.38 0.17 -7.68
C ALA A 344 1.88 -0.04 -7.45
N TRP A 345 1.07 0.41 -8.40
CA TRP A 345 -0.37 0.22 -8.38
C TRP A 345 -0.73 -1.06 -9.12
N ILE A 346 -1.17 -2.09 -8.40
CA ILE A 346 -1.64 -3.37 -8.94
C ILE A 346 -3.17 -3.40 -9.00
N ALA A 347 -3.73 -4.26 -9.84
CA ALA A 347 -5.18 -4.48 -9.95
C ALA A 347 -5.62 -5.90 -9.58
N SER A 348 -4.67 -6.78 -9.21
CA SER A 348 -4.93 -8.16 -8.81
C SER A 348 -3.68 -8.80 -8.21
N PRO A 349 -3.82 -9.92 -7.47
CA PRO A 349 -2.69 -10.73 -7.02
C PRO A 349 -1.78 -11.22 -8.17
N ALA A 350 -2.34 -11.47 -9.35
CA ALA A 350 -1.56 -11.87 -10.52
C ALA A 350 -0.60 -10.75 -10.98
N GLU A 351 -1.03 -9.49 -10.94
CA GLU A 351 -0.14 -8.36 -11.26
C GLU A 351 0.96 -8.18 -10.22
N THR A 352 0.71 -8.50 -8.93
CA THR A 352 1.75 -8.55 -7.90
C THR A 352 2.84 -9.56 -8.25
N VAL A 353 2.46 -10.76 -8.71
CA VAL A 353 3.42 -11.78 -9.14
C VAL A 353 4.23 -11.32 -10.34
N ASP A 354 3.58 -10.79 -11.38
CA ASP A 354 4.24 -10.25 -12.58
C ASP A 354 5.25 -9.15 -12.21
N LEU A 355 4.87 -8.27 -11.28
CA LEU A 355 5.70 -7.17 -10.80
C LEU A 355 6.95 -7.68 -10.05
N LEU A 356 6.80 -8.69 -9.19
CA LEU A 356 7.92 -9.29 -8.46
C LEU A 356 8.87 -10.06 -9.38
N ASP A 357 8.34 -10.73 -10.41
CA ASP A 357 9.14 -11.40 -11.44
C ASP A 357 9.94 -10.38 -12.27
N GLU A 358 9.33 -9.23 -12.60
CA GLU A 358 10.02 -8.11 -13.26
C GLU A 358 11.11 -7.48 -12.37
N LEU A 359 10.83 -7.29 -11.09
CA LEU A 359 11.81 -6.81 -10.12
C LEU A 359 13.03 -7.75 -10.04
N ALA A 360 12.80 -9.06 -9.98
CA ALA A 360 13.88 -10.05 -9.95
C ALA A 360 14.71 -10.04 -11.24
N LEU A 361 14.07 -9.86 -12.40
CA LEU A 361 14.76 -9.73 -13.69
C LEU A 361 15.72 -8.53 -13.69
N HIS A 362 15.23 -7.34 -13.33
CA HIS A 362 16.04 -6.14 -13.34
C HIS A 362 17.15 -6.14 -12.29
N ASP A 363 16.91 -6.70 -11.11
CA ASP A 363 17.95 -6.82 -10.08
C ASP A 363 19.08 -7.75 -10.54
N LYS A 364 18.75 -8.84 -11.24
CA LYS A 364 19.75 -9.72 -11.87
C LYS A 364 20.56 -8.99 -12.95
N GLU A 365 19.89 -8.27 -13.85
CA GLU A 365 20.56 -7.46 -14.89
C GLU A 365 21.51 -6.41 -14.31
N ARG A 366 21.23 -5.90 -13.10
CA ARG A 366 22.12 -4.96 -12.39
C ARG A 366 23.34 -5.66 -11.80
N VAL A 367 23.19 -6.85 -11.22
CA VAL A 367 24.32 -7.61 -10.65
C VAL A 367 25.27 -8.10 -11.74
N ASP A 368 24.75 -8.40 -12.94
CA ASP A 368 25.54 -8.87 -14.08
C ASP A 368 26.30 -7.73 -14.82
N ARG A 369 26.02 -6.45 -14.52
CA ARG A 369 26.71 -5.27 -15.09
C ARG A 369 27.79 -4.75 -14.15
#